data_AF-Q2UZA1-F1
#
_entry.id   AF-Q2UZA1-F1
#
_cell.length_a   1.000
_cell.length_b   1.000
_cell.length_c   1.000
_cell.angle_alpha   90.00
_cell.angle_beta   90.00
_cell.angle_gamma   90.00
#
_symmetry.space_group_name_H-M   'P 1'
#
loop_
_entity.id
_entity.type
_entity.pdbx_description
1 polymer ?
#
loop_
_entity_poly.entity_id
_entity_poly.type
_entity_poly.pdbx_seq_one_letter_code
_entity_poly.pdbx_strand_id
1 'polypeptide(L)'
;MTSEHRGAAGPYIEYDGLPVLHATERDLPLIHPYAPVEAGRYVTPGGGRLTVRKAEKNAAHLRITLDHLGCPAQCTEAKDAAFRRLALAVEGYCVDAGCRHRPAFSDGVLRCFEVRNGAVALTAFVRAVLAIELGDLIPAGRIVEESEARFGPVRTAGTLDGEGQAEAG
;
A
#
# COMPACT_ATOMS: atom_id res chain seq x y z
N MET A 1 -51.15 23.14 4.51
CA MET A 1 -50.12 23.26 3.46
C MET A 1 -48.79 22.88 4.10
N THR A 2 -48.42 21.62 3.90
CA THR A 2 -47.26 20.96 4.49
C THR A 2 -46.00 21.38 3.73
N SER A 3 -45.06 22.00 4.42
CA SER A 3 -43.71 22.23 3.92
C SER A 3 -43.05 20.89 3.65
N GLU A 4 -42.84 20.56 2.38
CA GLU A 4 -42.04 19.39 1.99
C GLU A 4 -40.59 19.66 2.38
N HIS A 5 -40.18 19.06 3.49
CA HIS A 5 -38.78 18.87 3.80
C HIS A 5 -38.16 18.04 2.67
N ARG A 6 -37.28 18.68 1.90
CA ARG A 6 -36.40 18.05 0.91
C ARG A 6 -35.80 16.79 1.49
N GLY A 7 -36.31 15.64 1.07
CA GLY A 7 -35.82 14.32 1.45
C GLY A 7 -34.39 14.13 0.95
N ALA A 8 -33.47 14.05 1.91
CA ALA A 8 -32.26 13.23 1.90
C ALA A 8 -31.60 13.00 0.53
N ALA A 9 -30.91 14.02 0.02
CA ALA A 9 -29.65 13.74 -0.66
C ALA A 9 -28.70 13.10 0.39
N GLY A 10 -28.13 11.94 0.08
CA GLY A 10 -27.26 11.18 0.99
C GLY A 10 -26.10 12.01 1.56
N PRO A 11 -25.43 11.53 2.64
CA PRO A 11 -24.65 12.35 3.57
C PRO A 11 -23.23 12.72 3.09
N TYR A 12 -23.08 13.13 1.83
CA TYR A 12 -21.79 13.46 1.22
C TYR A 12 -21.77 14.90 0.78
N ILE A 13 -21.01 15.72 1.53
CA ILE A 13 -20.56 17.02 1.03
C ILE A 13 -19.34 16.72 0.17
N GLU A 14 -19.42 17.14 -1.08
CA GLU A 14 -18.38 17.01 -2.10
C GLU A 14 -17.04 17.53 -1.59
N TYR A 15 -16.08 16.62 -1.45
CA TYR A 15 -14.67 16.94 -1.61
C TYR A 15 -14.20 16.12 -2.82
N ASP A 16 -14.25 16.74 -3.99
CA ASP A 16 -13.61 16.30 -5.25
C ASP A 16 -13.61 14.77 -5.50
N GLY A 17 -14.79 14.14 -5.46
CA GLY A 17 -14.98 12.76 -5.93
C GLY A 17 -14.43 11.63 -5.05
N LEU A 18 -14.13 11.86 -3.76
CA LEU A 18 -13.67 10.79 -2.85
C LEU A 18 -14.83 9.94 -2.27
N PRO A 19 -14.59 8.64 -1.97
CA PRO A 19 -15.57 7.79 -1.30
C PRO A 19 -15.95 8.29 0.09
N VAL A 20 -17.10 7.81 0.55
CA VAL A 20 -17.70 8.07 1.85
C VAL A 20 -16.78 7.67 3.00
N LEU A 21 -16.34 8.65 3.80
CA LEU A 21 -15.59 8.39 5.03
C LEU A 21 -16.54 8.14 6.22
N HIS A 22 -16.22 7.16 7.07
CA HIS A 22 -16.93 6.93 8.33
C HIS A 22 -16.71 8.11 9.31
N ALA A 23 -17.59 8.31 10.29
CA ALA A 23 -17.48 9.43 11.24
C ALA A 23 -16.13 9.46 11.97
N THR A 24 -15.59 8.30 12.34
CA THR A 24 -14.27 8.15 12.98
C THR A 24 -13.08 8.39 12.03
N GLU A 25 -13.33 8.53 10.73
CA GLU A 25 -12.31 8.74 9.70
C GLU A 25 -12.20 10.21 9.29
N ARG A 26 -13.20 11.03 9.63
CA ARG A 26 -13.16 12.48 9.41
C ARG A 26 -12.07 13.16 10.23
N ASP A 27 -11.74 12.60 11.38
CA ASP A 27 -10.71 13.12 12.29
C ASP A 27 -9.31 12.57 11.98
N LEU A 28 -9.18 11.66 11.01
CA LEU A 28 -7.88 11.13 10.62
C LEU A 28 -7.10 12.16 9.79
N PRO A 29 -5.79 12.30 10.02
CA PRO A 29 -4.96 13.19 9.22
C PRO A 29 -4.91 12.73 7.75
N LEU A 30 -4.98 13.69 6.84
CA LEU A 30 -4.66 13.46 5.42
C LEU A 30 -3.16 13.21 5.28
N ILE A 31 -2.77 12.11 4.64
CA ILE A 31 -1.35 11.88 4.36
C ILE A 31 -0.91 12.76 3.20
N HIS A 32 0.06 13.63 3.47
CA HIS A 32 0.64 14.48 2.44
C HIS A 32 1.87 13.79 1.82
N PRO A 33 1.97 13.60 0.48
CA PRO A 33 3.06 12.88 -0.17
C PRO A 33 4.47 13.44 0.07
N TYR A 34 4.59 14.67 0.61
CA TYR A 34 5.85 15.35 0.92
C TYR A 34 6.07 15.59 2.41
N ALA A 35 5.10 15.25 3.27
CA ALA A 35 5.28 15.37 4.71
C ALA A 35 6.04 14.15 5.26
N PRO A 36 6.73 14.29 6.41
CA PRO A 36 7.19 13.15 7.18
C PRO A 36 6.03 12.18 7.46
N VAL A 37 6.30 10.89 7.37
CA VAL A 37 5.33 9.84 7.70
C VAL A 37 5.74 9.16 8.99
N GLU A 38 4.79 9.04 9.91
CA GLU A 38 4.97 8.36 11.19
C GLU A 38 4.06 7.12 11.28
N ALA A 39 4.17 6.36 12.37
CA ALA A 39 3.21 5.29 12.65
C ALA A 39 1.85 5.92 13.01
N GLY A 40 0.78 5.46 12.35
CA GLY A 40 -0.53 6.07 12.48
C GLY A 40 -1.53 5.56 11.46
N ARG A 41 -2.72 6.17 11.46
CA ARG A 41 -3.79 5.93 10.49
C ARG A 41 -4.04 7.23 9.75
N TYR A 42 -4.22 7.14 8.44
CA TYR A 42 -4.31 8.29 7.54
C TYR A 42 -5.38 8.07 6.47
N VAL A 43 -5.93 9.17 5.98
CA VAL A 43 -6.70 9.20 4.72
C VAL A 43 -5.72 9.40 3.57
N THR A 44 -5.86 8.64 2.47
CA THR A 44 -5.01 8.79 1.28
C THR A 44 -5.56 9.86 0.34
N PRO A 45 -4.73 10.49 -0.52
CA PRO A 45 -5.21 11.42 -1.53
C PRO A 45 -6.22 10.81 -2.52
N GLY A 46 -6.15 9.48 -2.74
CA GLY A 46 -7.12 8.74 -3.54
C GLY A 46 -8.41 8.36 -2.80
N GLY A 47 -8.61 8.84 -1.56
CA GLY A 47 -9.78 8.54 -0.73
C GLY A 47 -9.78 7.17 -0.08
N GLY A 48 -8.64 6.48 -0.07
CA GLY A 48 -8.43 5.24 0.65
C GLY A 48 -7.97 5.47 2.09
N ARG A 49 -7.59 4.39 2.78
CA ARG A 49 -7.03 4.41 4.14
C ARG A 49 -5.63 3.84 4.12
N LEU A 50 -4.71 4.53 4.77
CA LEU A 50 -3.35 4.05 4.98
C LEU A 50 -3.09 3.87 6.47
N THR A 51 -2.61 2.69 6.88
CA THR A 51 -2.21 2.41 8.25
C THR A 51 -0.74 2.01 8.27
N VAL A 52 0.06 2.70 9.08
CA VAL A 52 1.46 2.35 9.38
C VAL A 52 1.53 1.95 10.85
N ARG A 53 2.03 0.75 11.14
CA ARG A 53 2.21 0.27 12.51
C ARG A 53 3.41 -0.66 12.62
N LYS A 54 3.88 -0.95 13.83
CA LYS A 54 4.85 -2.03 14.03
C LYS A 54 4.23 -3.36 13.61
N ALA A 55 4.99 -4.22 12.93
CA ALA A 55 4.51 -5.55 12.60
C ALA A 55 4.41 -6.40 13.87
N GLU A 56 3.28 -7.10 14.03
CA GLU A 56 2.97 -7.87 15.26
C GLU A 56 3.97 -9.00 15.51
N LYS A 57 4.42 -9.65 14.44
CA LYS A 57 5.31 -10.82 14.51
C LYS A 57 6.80 -10.45 14.54
N ASN A 58 7.16 -9.23 14.16
CA ASN A 58 8.55 -8.82 14.05
C ASN A 58 8.71 -7.31 14.32
N ALA A 59 9.24 -6.96 15.49
CA ALA A 59 9.47 -5.57 15.88
C ALA A 59 10.49 -4.83 15.00
N ALA A 60 11.31 -5.55 14.23
CA ALA A 60 12.20 -4.94 13.23
C ALA A 60 11.45 -4.46 11.98
N HIS A 61 10.14 -4.68 11.88
CA HIS A 61 9.33 -4.36 10.71
C HIS A 61 8.21 -3.37 11.02
N LEU A 62 7.86 -2.62 9.97
CA LEU A 62 6.62 -1.87 9.88
C LEU A 62 5.67 -2.62 8.97
N ARG A 63 4.42 -2.72 9.40
CA ARG A 63 3.30 -3.15 8.58
C ARG A 63 2.60 -1.91 8.05
N ILE A 64 2.51 -1.84 6.73
CA ILE A 64 1.85 -0.77 5.99
C ILE A 64 0.66 -1.40 5.29
N THR A 65 -0.53 -0.86 5.52
CA THR A 65 -1.77 -1.34 4.91
C THR A 65 -2.43 -0.21 4.16
N LEU A 66 -2.78 -0.46 2.91
CA LEU A 66 -3.50 0.45 2.03
C LEU A 66 -4.85 -0.18 1.66
N ASP A 67 -5.93 0.48 2.03
CA ASP A 67 -7.30 0.03 1.78
C ASP A 67 -7.99 1.02 0.85
N HIS A 68 -8.25 0.59 -0.37
CA HIS A 68 -8.91 1.37 -1.42
C HIS A 68 -10.44 1.33 -1.33
N LEU A 69 -11.00 0.74 -0.27
CA LEU A 69 -12.44 0.78 0.04
C LEU A 69 -13.33 0.27 -1.10
N GLY A 70 -12.87 -0.77 -1.80
CA GLY A 70 -13.63 -1.37 -2.90
C GLY A 70 -13.52 -0.64 -4.24
N CYS A 71 -12.67 0.39 -4.37
CA CYS A 71 -12.51 1.14 -5.63
C CYS A 71 -11.86 0.26 -6.74
N PRO A 72 -12.60 -0.13 -7.79
CA PRO A 72 -12.06 -1.03 -8.82
C PRO A 72 -10.97 -0.39 -9.69
N ALA A 73 -10.95 0.96 -9.79
CA ALA A 73 -9.91 1.70 -10.51
C ALA A 73 -8.51 1.57 -9.90
N GLN A 74 -8.41 0.99 -8.70
CA GLN A 74 -7.16 0.68 -8.02
C GLN A 74 -6.65 -0.75 -8.29
N CYS A 75 -7.42 -1.58 -8.99
CA CYS A 75 -7.09 -2.98 -9.29
C CYS A 75 -6.78 -3.20 -10.78
N THR A 76 -5.94 -2.36 -11.37
CA THR A 76 -5.49 -2.56 -12.76
C THR A 76 -4.25 -3.46 -12.78
N GLU A 77 -4.08 -4.27 -13.82
CA GLU A 77 -2.91 -5.17 -13.95
C GLU A 77 -1.57 -4.42 -13.77
N ALA A 78 -1.47 -3.20 -14.31
CA ALA A 78 -0.29 -2.37 -14.17
C ALA A 78 -0.01 -1.94 -12.72
N LYS A 79 -1.05 -1.56 -11.96
CA LYS A 79 -0.92 -1.19 -10.53
C LYS A 79 -0.59 -2.41 -9.69
N ASP A 80 -1.27 -3.53 -9.94
CA ASP A 80 -1.06 -4.80 -9.25
C ASP A 80 0.39 -5.29 -9.43
N ALA A 81 0.89 -5.25 -10.67
CA ALA A 81 2.27 -5.59 -10.97
C ALA A 81 3.26 -4.63 -10.27
N ALA A 82 2.98 -3.32 -10.26
CA ALA A 82 3.82 -2.33 -9.61
C ALA A 82 3.88 -2.53 -8.08
N PHE A 83 2.73 -2.72 -7.42
CA PHE A 83 2.68 -2.99 -5.98
C PHE A 83 3.41 -4.28 -5.63
N ARG A 84 3.20 -5.36 -6.40
CA ARG A 84 3.89 -6.64 -6.20
C ARG A 84 5.40 -6.48 -6.35
N ARG A 85 5.86 -5.79 -7.40
CA ARG A 85 7.30 -5.56 -7.63
C ARG A 85 7.92 -4.70 -6.53
N LEU A 86 7.22 -3.68 -6.04
CA LEU A 86 7.65 -2.88 -4.90
C LEU A 86 7.77 -3.72 -3.62
N ALA A 87 6.81 -4.60 -3.35
CA ALA A 87 6.84 -5.50 -2.20
C ALA A 87 8.03 -6.48 -2.25
N LEU A 88 8.32 -7.03 -3.43
CA LEU A 88 9.46 -7.93 -3.65
C LEU A 88 10.80 -7.20 -3.56
N ALA A 89 10.90 -5.95 -4.03
CA ALA A 89 12.12 -5.17 -3.89
C ALA A 89 12.49 -4.99 -2.40
N VAL A 90 11.53 -4.61 -1.56
CA VAL A 90 11.82 -4.44 -0.12
C VAL A 90 12.07 -5.75 0.63
N GLU A 91 11.71 -6.91 0.05
CA GLU A 91 12.06 -8.22 0.58
C GLU A 91 13.57 -8.48 0.55
N GLY A 92 14.30 -7.96 -0.46
CA GLY A 92 15.76 -8.15 -0.56
C GLY A 92 16.50 -7.74 0.71
N TYR A 93 16.07 -6.63 1.33
CA TYR A 93 16.59 -6.17 2.63
C TYR A 93 16.28 -7.12 3.80
N CYS A 94 15.16 -7.83 3.72
CA CYS A 94 14.74 -8.79 4.73
C CYS A 94 15.60 -10.05 4.64
N VAL A 95 15.82 -10.54 3.41
CA VAL A 95 16.67 -11.69 3.11
C VAL A 95 18.12 -11.42 3.52
N ASP A 96 18.67 -10.26 3.13
CA ASP A 96 20.03 -9.82 3.51
C ASP A 96 20.22 -9.79 5.03
N ALA A 97 19.18 -9.36 5.76
CA ALA A 97 19.21 -9.32 7.21
C ALA A 97 18.82 -10.65 7.90
N GLY A 98 18.68 -11.75 7.16
CA GLY A 98 18.38 -13.08 7.70
C GLY A 98 16.96 -13.24 8.25
N CYS A 99 16.00 -12.43 7.79
CA CYS A 99 14.60 -12.57 8.17
C CYS A 99 14.02 -13.86 7.59
N ARG A 100 13.16 -14.55 8.36
CA ARG A 100 12.50 -15.80 7.93
C ARG A 100 11.03 -15.63 7.53
N HIS A 101 10.56 -14.39 7.35
CA HIS A 101 9.18 -14.15 6.91
C HIS A 101 9.13 -14.07 5.38
N ARG A 102 7.97 -14.45 4.84
CA ARG A 102 7.67 -14.26 3.43
C ARG A 102 7.11 -12.85 3.24
N PRO A 103 7.32 -12.23 2.06
CA PRO A 103 6.75 -10.94 1.73
C PRO A 103 5.24 -11.01 1.90
N ALA A 104 4.71 -10.26 2.86
CA ALA A 104 3.28 -10.15 3.05
C ALA A 104 2.76 -9.09 2.09
N PHE A 105 2.34 -9.52 0.89
CA PHE A 105 1.50 -8.72 0.01
C PHE A 105 0.18 -9.44 -0.26
N SER A 106 -0.89 -8.67 -0.32
CA SER A 106 -2.21 -9.12 -0.72
C SER A 106 -2.63 -8.34 -1.95
N ASP A 107 -3.16 -9.02 -2.95
CA ASP A 107 -3.69 -8.35 -4.14
C ASP A 107 -5.12 -7.82 -3.92
N GLY A 108 -5.57 -6.95 -4.83
CA GLY A 108 -6.90 -6.35 -4.81
C GLY A 108 -7.01 -5.03 -4.05
N VAL A 109 -8.19 -4.76 -3.50
CA VAL A 109 -8.49 -3.43 -2.92
C VAL A 109 -7.81 -3.19 -1.56
N LEU A 110 -7.30 -4.25 -0.93
CA LEU A 110 -6.55 -4.18 0.32
C LEU A 110 -5.12 -4.68 0.07
N ARG A 111 -4.16 -3.76 0.11
CA ARG A 111 -2.73 -4.07 0.00
C ARG A 111 -2.09 -4.04 1.37
N CYS A 112 -1.22 -5.01 1.62
CA CYS A 112 -0.39 -5.06 2.81
C CYS A 112 1.09 -5.11 2.38
N PHE A 113 1.96 -4.51 3.17
CA PHE A 113 3.40 -4.56 3.01
C PHE A 113 4.04 -4.72 4.38
N GLU A 114 5.09 -5.53 4.47
CA GLU A 114 5.96 -5.58 5.65
C GLU A 114 7.37 -5.13 5.25
N VAL A 115 7.78 -3.97 5.74
CA VAL A 115 9.05 -3.33 5.40
C VAL A 115 9.96 -3.32 6.62
N ARG A 116 11.21 -3.76 6.46
CA ARG A 116 12.19 -3.71 7.55
C ARG A 116 12.55 -2.26 7.88
N ASN A 117 12.60 -1.93 9.16
CA ASN A 117 13.06 -0.62 9.63
C ASN A 117 14.49 -0.35 9.13
N GLY A 118 14.70 0.81 8.52
CA GLY A 118 16.00 1.23 7.98
C GLY A 118 16.37 0.61 6.62
N ALA A 119 15.50 -0.22 6.02
CA ALA A 119 15.71 -0.72 4.65
C ALA A 119 15.56 0.40 3.62
N VAL A 120 14.38 1.01 3.61
CA VAL A 120 14.04 2.20 2.80
C VAL A 120 13.45 3.23 3.76
N ALA A 121 13.70 4.52 3.51
CA ALA A 121 13.04 5.58 4.28
C ALA A 121 11.52 5.41 4.22
N LEU A 122 10.84 5.39 5.38
CA LEU A 122 9.40 5.15 5.47
C LEU A 122 8.60 6.10 4.56
N THR A 123 8.93 7.39 4.58
CA THR A 123 8.32 8.40 3.71
C THR A 123 8.51 8.09 2.23
N ALA A 124 9.69 7.60 1.82
CA ALA A 124 9.95 7.24 0.43
C ALA A 124 9.11 6.03 -0.01
N PHE A 125 9.02 5.01 0.85
CA PHE A 125 8.18 3.83 0.59
C PHE A 125 6.70 4.21 0.50
N VAL A 126 6.18 4.97 1.47
CA VAL A 126 4.77 5.40 1.46
C VAL A 126 4.48 6.31 0.27
N ARG A 127 5.39 7.20 -0.11
CA ARG A 127 5.26 7.97 -1.35
C ARG A 127 5.15 7.07 -2.57
N ALA A 128 5.99 6.03 -2.68
CA ALA A 128 5.92 5.10 -3.80
C ALA A 128 4.58 4.37 -3.87
N VAL A 129 4.06 3.93 -2.72
CA VAL A 129 2.73 3.32 -2.61
C VAL A 129 1.63 4.28 -3.10
N LEU A 130 1.63 5.54 -2.63
CA LEU A 130 0.64 6.55 -3.04
C LEU A 130 0.79 6.95 -4.52
N ALA A 131 2.02 7.01 -5.04
CA ALA A 131 2.28 7.33 -6.43
C ALA A 131 1.68 6.27 -7.37
N ILE A 132 1.80 4.98 -7.01
CA ILE A 132 1.15 3.89 -7.76
C ILE A 132 -0.38 4.07 -7.78
N GLU A 133 -1.01 4.49 -6.67
CA GLU A 133 -2.46 4.78 -6.65
C GLU A 133 -2.86 5.82 -7.70
N LEU A 134 -2.00 6.83 -7.89
CA LEU A 134 -2.19 7.93 -8.81
C LEU A 134 -1.69 7.63 -10.23
N GLY A 135 -1.14 6.43 -10.46
CA GLY A 135 -0.62 6.01 -11.77
C GLY A 135 0.80 6.45 -12.08
N ASP A 136 1.51 7.06 -11.13
CA ASP A 136 2.94 7.37 -11.26
C ASP A 136 3.80 6.22 -10.72
N LEU A 137 4.46 5.50 -11.62
CA LEU A 137 5.29 4.35 -11.29
C LEU A 137 6.75 4.73 -11.00
N ILE A 138 7.16 5.98 -11.25
CA ILE A 138 8.57 6.41 -11.16
C ILE A 138 9.12 6.24 -9.73
N PRO A 139 8.42 6.65 -8.65
CA PRO A 139 8.97 6.53 -7.30
C PRO A 139 9.16 5.08 -6.87
N ALA A 140 8.23 4.19 -7.26
CA ALA A 140 8.37 2.76 -7.02
C ALA A 140 9.51 2.15 -7.84
N GLY A 141 9.64 2.55 -9.11
CA GLY A 141 10.75 2.13 -9.98
C GLY A 141 12.12 2.44 -9.40
N ARG A 142 12.31 3.62 -8.81
CA ARG A 142 13.58 3.99 -8.15
C ARG A 142 13.94 3.08 -6.98
N ILE A 143 12.96 2.71 -6.14
CA ILE A 143 13.19 1.78 -5.02
C ILE A 143 13.56 0.39 -5.55
N VAL A 144 12.90 -0.04 -6.63
CA VAL A 144 13.21 -1.30 -7.31
C VAL A 144 14.63 -1.28 -7.87
N GLU A 145 15.02 -0.25 -8.62
CA GLU A 145 16.36 -0.10 -9.19
C GLU A 145 17.46 -0.12 -8.10
N GLU A 146 17.25 0.60 -7.00
CA GLU A 146 18.18 0.61 -5.86
C GLU A 146 18.29 -0.78 -5.22
N SER A 147 17.17 -1.47 -5.04
CA SER A 147 17.14 -2.84 -4.54
C SER A 147 17.85 -3.80 -5.49
N GLU A 148 17.61 -3.68 -6.80
CA GLU A 148 18.22 -4.56 -7.82
C GLU A 148 19.73 -4.37 -7.88
N ALA A 149 20.20 -3.13 -7.81
CA ALA A 149 21.63 -2.82 -7.73
C ALA A 149 22.31 -3.44 -6.51
N ARG A 150 21.56 -3.61 -5.41
CA ARG A 150 22.09 -4.11 -4.14
C ARG A 150 22.02 -5.62 -3.98
N PHE A 151 20.90 -6.24 -4.39
CA PHE A 151 20.59 -7.64 -4.09
C PHE A 151 20.49 -8.52 -5.35
N GLY A 152 20.64 -7.93 -6.53
CA GLY A 152 20.35 -8.58 -7.80
C GLY A 152 18.87 -8.47 -8.21
N PRO A 153 18.50 -9.06 -9.35
CA PRO A 153 17.17 -8.87 -9.95
C PRO A 153 16.03 -9.23 -8.99
N VAL A 154 15.01 -8.35 -8.92
CA VAL A 154 13.78 -8.67 -8.20
C VAL A 154 13.09 -9.84 -8.90
N ARG A 155 12.67 -10.85 -8.13
CA ARG A 155 12.01 -12.04 -8.66
C ARG A 155 10.80 -11.65 -9.51
N THR A 156 10.56 -12.37 -10.59
CA THR A 156 9.36 -12.18 -11.40
C THR A 156 8.17 -12.84 -10.70
N ALA A 157 6.99 -12.22 -10.86
CA ALA A 157 5.77 -12.66 -10.17
C ALA A 157 5.41 -14.14 -10.39
N GLY A 158 5.73 -14.70 -11.56
CA GLY A 158 5.44 -16.09 -11.91
C GLY A 158 6.29 -17.14 -11.18
N THR A 159 7.35 -16.76 -10.47
CA THR A 159 8.18 -17.72 -9.72
C THR A 159 7.56 -18.11 -8.38
N LEU A 160 6.68 -17.27 -7.81
CA LEU A 160 6.03 -17.56 -6.51
C LEU A 160 4.91 -18.61 -6.62
N ASP A 161 4.27 -18.71 -7.79
CA ASP A 161 3.18 -19.66 -8.03
C ASP A 161 3.71 -21.07 -8.41
N GLY A 162 5.00 -21.18 -8.74
CA GLY A 162 5.64 -22.43 -9.19
C GLY A 162 6.32 -23.26 -8.09
N GLU A 163 6.64 -22.67 -6.93
CA GLU A 163 7.34 -23.37 -5.84
C GLU A 163 6.41 -24.21 -4.93
N GLY A 164 5.13 -24.39 -5.31
CA GLY A 164 4.12 -25.15 -4.55
C GLY A 164 3.50 -26.34 -5.29
N GLN A 165 3.92 -26.67 -6.51
CA GLN A 165 3.32 -27.75 -7.33
C GLN A 165 4.30 -28.84 -7.78
N ALA A 166 5.50 -28.90 -7.20
CA ALA A 166 6.47 -29.95 -7.49
C ALA A 166 6.67 -30.90 -6.30
N GLU A 167 5.60 -31.44 -5.70
CA GLU A 167 5.60 -32.72 -4.95
C GLU A 167 4.17 -33.29 -4.90
N ALA A 168 3.68 -33.79 -6.04
CA ALA A 168 2.59 -34.76 -6.14
C ALA A 168 2.55 -35.31 -7.57
N GLY A 169 3.38 -36.30 -7.86
CA GLY A 169 3.44 -37.00 -9.14
C GLY A 169 4.50 -38.09 -9.12
#